data_AF-A0A257K4Z7-F1
#
_entry.id   AF-A0A257K4Z7-F1
#
_cell.length_a   1.000
_cell.length_b   1.000
_cell.length_c   1.000
_cell.angle_alpha   90.00
_cell.angle_beta   90.00
_cell.angle_gamma   90.00
#
_symmetry.space_group_name_H-M   'P 1'
#
loop_
_entity.id
_entity.type
_entity.pdbx_description
1 polymer ?
#
loop_
_entity_poly.entity_id
_entity_poly.type
_entity_poly.pdbx_seq_one_letter_code
_entity_poly.pdbx_strand_id
1 'polypeptide(L)' 'MEFIGILIFLIVIISPLSAVFSLIVYWATKNEETKKVAMRVLNGSVIAFVIGFGSCVALLNS' A
#
# COMPACT_ATOMS: atom_id res chain seq x y z
N MET A 1 21.53 -6.52 6.47
CA MET A 1 20.20 -6.54 7.12
C MET A 1 19.57 -5.15 7.22
N GLU A 2 20.34 -4.10 7.51
CA GLU A 2 19.82 -2.73 7.67
C GLU A 2 19.11 -2.18 6.42
N PHE A 3 19.67 -2.40 5.23
CA PHE A 3 19.07 -1.93 3.96
C PHE A 3 17.69 -2.55 3.68
N ILE A 4 17.49 -3.83 4.03
CA ILE A 4 16.22 -4.54 3.83
C ILE A 4 15.15 -4.00 4.77
N GLY A 5 15.51 -3.70 6.03
CA GLY A 5 14.60 -3.10 7.01
C GLY A 5 14.11 -1.72 6.57
N ILE A 6 15.00 -0.87 6.05
CA ILE A 6 14.65 0.46 5.52
C ILE A 6 13.70 0.34 4.32
N LEU A 7 13.94 -0.63 3.43
CA LEU A 7 13.09 -0.87 2.26
C LEU A 7 11.66 -1.28 2.66
N ILE A 8 11.53 -2.19 3.63
CA ILE A 8 10.24 -2.64 4.17
C ILE A 8 9.53 -1.46 4.85
N PHE A 9 10.25 -0.67 5.63
CA PHE A 9 9.69 0.50 6.32
C PHE A 9 9.13 1.54 5.35
N LEU A 10 9.85 1.82 4.25
CA LEU A 10 9.35 2.68 3.18
C LEU A 10 8.07 2.14 2.53
N ILE A 11 8.01 0.84 2.26
CA ILE A 11 6.80 0.20 1.71
C ILE A 11 5.62 0.36 2.68
N VAL A 12 5.83 0.12 3.97
CA VAL A 12 4.77 0.21 5.01
C VAL A 12 4.22 1.63 5.14
N ILE A 13 5.03 2.67 4.93
CA ILE A 13 4.58 4.08 4.99
C ILE A 13 3.92 4.53 3.68
N ILE A 14 4.48 4.16 2.53
CA ILE A 14 4.00 4.65 1.23
C ILE A 14 2.70 3.97 0.82
N SER A 15 2.54 2.68 1.15
CA SER A 15 1.35 1.89 0.81
C SER A 15 0.02 2.45 1.33
N PRO A 16 -0.12 2.88 2.61
CA PRO A 16 -1.35 3.51 3.07
C PRO A 16 -1.61 4.87 2.42
N LEU A 17 -0.56 5.64 2.09
CA LEU A 17 -0.71 6.90 1.37
C LEU A 17 -1.28 6.69 -0.05
N SER A 18 -0.76 5.69 -0.79
CA SER A 18 -1.29 5.35 -2.11
C SER A 18 -2.71 4.78 -2.05
N ALA A 19 -3.07 4.07 -0.98
CA ALA A 19 -4.42 3.61 -0.72
C ALA A 19 -5.41 4.78 -0.50
N VAL A 20 -5.04 5.74 0.36
CA VAL A 20 -5.86 6.94 0.61
C VAL A 20 -6.04 7.76 -0.67
N PHE A 21 -4.97 7.98 -1.43
CA PHE A 21 -5.06 8.71 -2.70
C PHE A 21 -5.98 8.01 -3.70
N SER A 22 -5.89 6.68 -3.80
CA SER A 22 -6.76 5.88 -4.66
C SER A 22 -8.23 5.95 -4.25
N LEU A 23 -8.51 5.96 -2.95
CA LEU A 23 -9.86 6.17 -2.41
C LEU A 23 -10.42 7.54 -2.79
N ILE A 24 -9.62 8.60 -2.64
CA ILE A 24 -10.00 9.96 -3.04
C ILE A 24 -10.32 10.01 -4.54
N VAL A 25 -9.45 9.44 -5.38
CA VAL A 25 -9.65 9.39 -6.83
C VAL A 25 -10.91 8.59 -7.18
N TYR A 26 -11.16 7.46 -6.52
CA TYR A 26 -12.36 6.66 -6.73
C TYR A 26 -13.65 7.43 -6.42
N TRP A 27 -13.65 8.22 -5.34
CA TRP A 27 -14.79 9.04 -4.94
C TRP A 27 -14.97 10.27 -5.83
N ALA A 28 -13.88 10.90 -6.26
CA ALA A 28 -13.92 12.13 -7.05
C ALA A 28 -14.26 11.88 -8.53
N THR A 29 -13.87 10.73 -9.08
CA THR A 29 -14.07 10.43 -10.50
C THR A 29 -15.44 9.83 -10.79
N LYS A 30 -16.09 10.32 -11.85
CA LYS A 30 -17.32 9.71 -12.41
C LYS A 30 -17.03 8.70 -13.52
N ASN A 31 -15.78 8.59 -13.96
CA ASN A 31 -15.38 7.67 -15.02
C ASN A 31 -15.17 6.24 -14.47
N GLU A 32 -15.94 5.29 -15.01
CA GLU A 32 -15.90 3.86 -14.69
C GLU A 32 -14.50 3.24 -14.86
N GLU A 33 -13.74 3.65 -15.90
CA GLU A 33 -12.39 3.14 -16.11
C GLU A 33 -11.43 3.63 -15.04
N THR A 34 -11.49 4.92 -14.70
CA THR A 34 -10.67 5.50 -13.63
C THR A 34 -11.00 4.87 -12.28
N LYS A 35 -12.28 4.56 -12.01
CA LYS A 35 -12.68 3.82 -10.81
C LYS A 35 -12.06 2.42 -10.74
N LYS A 36 -12.06 1.67 -11.85
CA LYS A 36 -11.43 0.34 -11.92
C LYS A 36 -9.93 0.41 -11.67
N VAL A 37 -9.25 1.40 -12.24
CA VAL A 37 -7.82 1.62 -12.01
C VAL A 37 -7.56 1.99 -10.54
N ALA A 38 -8.33 2.93 -9.98
CA ALA A 38 -8.21 3.33 -8.58
C ALA A 38 -8.43 2.13 -7.64
N MET A 39 -9.42 1.27 -7.90
CA MET A 39 -9.63 0.05 -7.12
C MET A 39 -8.48 -0.96 -7.25
N ARG A 40 -7.87 -1.10 -8.43
CA ARG A 40 -6.67 -1.96 -8.59
C ARG A 40 -5.49 -1.43 -7.78
N VAL A 41 -5.24 -0.12 -7.83
CA VAL A 41 -4.16 0.51 -7.06
C VAL A 41 -4.45 0.42 -5.56
N LEU A 42 -5.69 0.62 -5.13
CA LEU A 42 -6.13 0.44 -3.75
C LEU A 42 -5.83 -0.99 -3.26
N ASN A 43 -6.31 -2.01 -3.99
CA ASN A 43 -6.07 -3.41 -3.62
C ASN A 43 -4.58 -3.76 -3.60
N GLY A 44 -3.82 -3.31 -4.61
CA GLY A 44 -2.37 -3.52 -4.66
C GLY A 44 -1.65 -2.87 -3.46
N SER A 45 -2.08 -1.68 -3.06
CA SER A 45 -1.53 -0.95 -1.92
C SER A 45 -1.83 -1.66 -0.60
N VAL A 46 -3.04 -2.20 -0.42
CA VAL A 46 -3.39 -2.97 0.79
C VAL A 46 -2.57 -4.25 0.88
N ILE A 47 -2.38 -4.97 -0.24
CA ILE A 47 -1.57 -6.19 -0.27
C ILE A 47 -0.10 -5.89 0.08
N ALA A 48 0.47 -4.85 -0.53
CA ALA A 48 1.85 -4.43 -0.24
C ALA A 48 2.03 -4.03 1.23
N PHE A 49 1.04 -3.36 1.82
CA PHE A 49 1.03 -3.04 3.24
C PHE A 49 1.00 -4.28 4.12
N VAL A 50 0.11 -5.25 3.87
CA VAL A 50 0.00 -6.48 4.67
C VAL A 50 1.30 -7.28 4.63
N ILE A 51 1.92 -7.41 3.45
CA ILE A 51 3.20 -8.12 3.28
C ILE A 51 4.33 -7.38 4.01
N GLY A 52 4.44 -6.06 3.79
CA GLY A 52 5.48 -5.24 4.42
C GLY A 52 5.36 -5.24 5.95
N PHE A 53 4.13 -5.06 6.46
CA PHE A 53 3.86 -5.06 7.89
C PHE A 53 4.09 -6.43 8.51
N GLY A 54 3.62 -7.51 7.88
CA GLY A 54 3.84 -8.88 8.33
C GLY A 54 5.33 -9.23 8.39
N SER A 55 6.11 -8.78 7.40
CA SER A 55 7.57 -8.95 7.39
C SER A 55 8.24 -8.18 8.53
N CYS A 56 7.74 -6.97 8.84
CA CYS A 56 8.24 -6.16 9.95
C CYS A 56 7.96 -6.81 11.31
N VAL A 57 6.76 -7.39 11.50
CA VAL A 57 6.39 -8.13 12.72
C VAL A 57 7.23 -9.40 12.87
N ALA A 58 7.46 -10.14 11.79
CA ALA A 58 8.31 -11.33 11.81
C ALA A 58 9.76 -11.01 12.19
N LEU A 59 10.30 -9.90 11.68
CA LEU A 59 11.64 -9.40 12.02
C LEU A 59 11.76 -8.96 13.49
N LEU A 60 10.70 -8.43 14.10
CA LEU A 60 10.70 -8.02 15.51
C LEU A 60 10.57 -9.20 16.50
N ASN A 61 10.05 -10.34 16.04
CA ASN A 61 9.85 -11.55 16.85
C ASN A 61 10.89 -12.65 16.57
N SER A 62 11.90 -12.35 15.74
CA SER A 62 13.04 -13.22 15.40
C SER A 62 14.29 -12.76 16.14
#